data_AF-A0AAP0QEH1-F1
#
_entry.id   AF-A0AAP0QEH1-F1
#
_cell.length_a   1.000
_cell.length_b   1.000
_cell.length_c   1.000
_cell.angle_alpha   90.00
_cell.angle_beta   90.00
_cell.angle_gamma   90.00
#
_symmetry.space_group_name_H-M   'P 1'
#
loop_
_entity.id
_entity.type
_entity.pdbx_description
1 polymer ?
#
loop_
_entity_poly.entity_id
_entity_poly.type
_entity_poly.pdbx_seq_one_letter_code
_entity_poly.pdbx_strand_id
1 'polypeptide(L)'
;MISFSKQPVLLLILLLHVLLASISSTSGWSAMPPRITVIVNNDLDNRLDLTVHCKSKNDDLGERHLPYHNSFQFSFRPNFWGRTVFFCSMHWPPEHEIYWFDIYVTTRDRRLCKQRCSWNIKPRGPCLFNDKTMKFDICLPWLEG
;
A
#
# COMPACT_ATOMS: atom_id res chain seq x y z
N MET A 1 37.89 -43.99 -42.19
CA MET A 1 38.52 -42.91 -41.39
C MET A 1 37.41 -42.14 -40.70
N ILE A 2 37.31 -42.24 -39.37
CA ILE A 2 36.20 -41.70 -38.58
C ILE A 2 36.47 -40.19 -38.33
N SER A 3 35.48 -39.35 -38.61
CA SER A 3 35.59 -37.89 -38.57
C SER A 3 35.56 -37.35 -37.13
N PHE A 4 36.66 -36.73 -36.70
CA PHE A 4 36.86 -36.14 -35.36
C PHE A 4 36.20 -34.75 -35.18
N SER A 5 35.48 -34.24 -36.19
CA SER A 5 34.97 -32.86 -36.20
C SER A 5 33.79 -32.59 -35.24
N LYS A 6 33.01 -33.62 -34.86
CA LYS A 6 31.76 -33.43 -34.10
C LYS A 6 31.93 -33.48 -32.57
N GLN A 7 33.04 -34.04 -32.08
CA GLN A 7 33.32 -34.18 -30.64
C GLN A 7 33.51 -32.85 -29.90
N PRO A 8 34.32 -31.88 -30.37
CA PRO A 8 34.50 -30.63 -29.63
C PRO A 8 33.23 -29.77 -29.63
N VAL A 9 32.45 -29.79 -30.71
CA VAL A 9 31.19 -29.05 -30.84
C VAL A 9 30.14 -29.61 -29.88
N LEU A 10 30.02 -30.93 -29.77
CA LEU A 10 29.09 -31.56 -28.82
C LEU A 10 29.46 -31.24 -27.37
N LEU A 11 30.76 -31.23 -27.05
CA LEU A 11 31.26 -30.87 -25.72
C LEU A 11 30.95 -29.41 -25.38
N LEU A 12 31.16 -28.49 -26.33
CA LEU A 12 30.83 -27.06 -26.21
C LEU A 12 29.33 -26.83 -25.99
N ILE A 13 28.47 -27.56 -26.71
CA ILE A 13 27.01 -27.49 -26.54
C ILE A 13 26.61 -28.00 -25.15
N LEU A 14 27.16 -29.13 -24.70
CA LEU A 14 26.90 -29.66 -23.36
C LEU A 14 27.34 -28.70 -22.26
N LEU A 15 28.52 -28.08 -22.39
CA LEU A 15 29.01 -27.07 -21.44
C LEU A 15 28.12 -25.82 -21.42
N LEU A 16 27.62 -25.37 -22.57
CA LEU A 16 26.68 -24.24 -22.65
C LEU A 16 25.34 -24.54 -21.96
N HIS A 17 24.82 -25.77 -22.11
CA HIS A 17 23.58 -26.19 -21.43
C HIS A 17 23.79 -26.30 -19.91
N VAL A 18 24.95 -26.77 -19.45
CA VAL A 18 25.29 -26.82 -18.02
C VAL A 18 25.47 -25.41 -17.43
N LEU A 19 26.08 -24.48 -18.18
CA LEU A 19 26.18 -23.06 -17.81
C LEU A 19 24.81 -22.37 -17.76
N LEU A 20 23.91 -22.65 -18.70
CA LEU A 20 22.53 -22.13 -18.69
C LEU A 20 21.70 -22.75 -17.55
N ALA A 21 21.88 -24.04 -17.25
CA ALA A 21 21.17 -24.71 -16.17
C ALA A 21 21.62 -24.23 -14.78
N SER A 22 22.89 -23.84 -14.61
CA SER A 22 23.42 -23.29 -13.36
C SER A 22 22.99 -21.84 -13.06
N ILE A 23 22.34 -21.16 -14.01
CA ILE A 23 21.65 -19.87 -13.78
C ILE A 23 20.28 -20.10 -13.10
N SER A 24 19.84 -21.35 -12.93
CA SER A 24 18.61 -21.70 -12.19
C SER A 24 18.83 -21.68 -10.67
N SER A 25 19.36 -20.57 -10.16
CA SER A 25 19.26 -20.19 -8.75
C SER A 25 18.59 -18.83 -8.66
N THR A 26 17.38 -18.71 -9.20
CA THR A 26 16.47 -17.63 -8.82
C THR A 26 15.76 -18.04 -7.53
N SER A 27 16.50 -18.01 -6.42
CA SER A 27 15.86 -17.92 -5.12
C SER A 27 15.07 -16.60 -5.05
N GLY A 28 13.77 -16.67 -5.36
CA GLY A 28 12.78 -15.68 -4.96
C GLY A 28 12.52 -14.53 -5.93
N TRP A 29 11.83 -14.78 -7.04
CA TRP A 29 11.25 -13.69 -7.87
C TRP A 29 9.73 -13.68 -7.99
N SER A 30 9.03 -14.32 -7.05
CA SER A 30 7.62 -14.04 -6.78
C SER A 30 7.47 -13.30 -5.46
N ALA A 31 8.19 -12.19 -5.27
CA ALA A 31 8.01 -11.32 -4.11
C ALA A 31 6.74 -10.47 -4.31
N MET A 32 5.57 -11.11 -4.17
CA MET A 32 4.32 -10.35 -4.07
C MET A 32 4.47 -9.28 -2.99
N PRO A 33 4.04 -8.03 -3.23
CA PRO A 33 4.07 -6.99 -2.22
C PRO A 33 3.39 -7.47 -0.93
N PRO A 34 3.94 -7.11 0.26
CA PRO A 34 3.33 -7.48 1.52
C PRO A 34 1.92 -6.90 1.60
N ARG A 35 1.06 -7.58 2.37
CA ARG A 35 -0.28 -7.06 2.66
C ARG A 35 -0.14 -5.78 3.48
N ILE A 36 -0.88 -4.76 3.09
CA ILE A 36 -0.99 -3.48 3.79
C ILE A 36 -2.36 -3.43 4.48
N THR A 37 -2.38 -2.94 5.70
CA THR A 37 -3.59 -2.60 6.45
C THR A 37 -3.63 -1.10 6.65
N VAL A 38 -4.72 -0.48 6.24
CA VAL A 38 -5.03 0.93 6.52
C VAL A 38 -6.10 0.97 7.60
N ILE A 39 -5.91 1.85 8.57
CA ILE A 39 -6.80 2.05 9.71
C ILE A 39 -7.13 3.53 9.76
N VAL A 40 -8.41 3.84 9.78
CA VAL A 40 -8.97 5.18 9.89
C VAL A 40 -9.61 5.27 11.26
N ASN A 41 -9.03 6.08 12.15
CA ASN A 41 -9.56 6.32 13.49
C ASN A 41 -10.26 7.68 13.50
N ASN A 42 -11.48 7.71 14.03
CA ASN A 42 -12.16 8.97 14.29
C ASN A 42 -11.61 9.62 15.56
N ASP A 43 -10.89 10.73 15.40
CA ASP A 43 -10.32 11.56 16.46
C ASP A 43 -10.73 13.04 16.27
N LEU A 44 -11.95 13.24 15.75
CA LEU A 44 -12.56 14.56 15.60
C LEU A 44 -12.88 15.16 16.96
N ASP A 45 -12.68 16.47 17.09
CA ASP A 45 -13.04 17.20 18.30
C ASP A 45 -14.56 17.16 18.54
N ASN A 46 -14.99 17.51 19.76
CA ASN A 46 -16.41 17.57 20.16
C ASN A 46 -17.19 16.25 20.07
N ARG A 47 -16.49 15.10 19.99
CA ARG A 47 -17.11 13.77 19.90
C ARG A 47 -18.00 13.60 18.67
N LEU A 48 -17.61 14.19 17.55
CA LEU A 48 -18.35 14.12 16.31
C LEU A 48 -18.20 12.76 15.65
N ASP A 49 -19.28 12.31 15.02
CA ASP A 49 -19.28 11.09 14.21
C ASP A 49 -18.76 11.40 12.80
N LEU A 50 -17.91 10.52 12.30
CA LEU A 50 -17.28 10.63 10.99
C LEU A 50 -17.95 9.67 10.02
N THR A 51 -18.42 10.17 8.89
CA THR A 51 -18.75 9.34 7.74
C THR A 51 -17.58 9.33 6.78
N VAL A 52 -17.13 8.14 6.39
CA VAL A 52 -16.01 7.94 5.46
C VAL A 52 -16.40 6.98 4.35
N HIS A 53 -16.10 7.35 3.10
CA HIS A 53 -16.24 6.47 1.95
C HIS A 53 -14.90 6.40 1.22
N CYS A 54 -14.32 5.21 1.18
CA CYS A 54 -13.01 4.97 0.56
C CYS A 54 -13.12 4.10 -0.68
N LYS A 55 -12.32 4.42 -1.70
CA LYS A 55 -12.19 3.59 -2.90
C LYS A 55 -10.79 3.67 -3.52
N SER A 56 -10.47 2.69 -4.34
CA SER A 56 -9.32 2.67 -5.24
C SER A 56 -9.80 2.81 -6.69
N LYS A 57 -8.89 2.67 -7.66
CA LYS A 57 -9.28 2.57 -9.08
C LYS A 57 -10.23 1.38 -9.34
N ASN A 58 -10.05 0.27 -8.63
CA ASN A 58 -10.71 -1.00 -8.95
C ASN A 58 -11.63 -1.51 -7.84
N ASP A 59 -11.55 -0.95 -6.63
CA ASP A 59 -12.23 -1.45 -5.45
C ASP A 59 -12.98 -0.31 -4.77
N ASP A 60 -14.29 -0.47 -4.58
CA ASP A 60 -15.08 0.42 -3.74
C ASP A 60 -15.30 -0.27 -2.38
N LEU A 61 -14.88 0.37 -1.29
CA LEU A 61 -15.02 -0.18 0.07
C LEU A 61 -16.37 0.19 0.70
N GLY A 62 -17.11 1.08 0.05
CA GLY A 62 -18.36 1.66 0.50
C GLY A 62 -18.19 2.69 1.61
N GLU A 63 -19.33 3.19 2.06
CA GLU A 63 -19.44 4.12 3.17
C GLU A 63 -19.36 3.38 4.52
N ARG A 64 -18.83 4.09 5.52
CA ARG A 64 -18.73 3.66 6.91
C ARG A 64 -19.02 4.84 7.83
N HIS A 65 -19.91 4.63 8.81
CA HIS A 65 -20.14 5.57 9.91
C HIS A 65 -19.28 5.17 11.10
N LEU A 66 -18.46 6.10 11.57
CA LEU A 66 -17.53 5.91 12.68
C LEU A 66 -17.92 6.86 13.81
N PRO A 67 -18.56 6.33 14.87
CA PRO A 67 -18.71 7.06 16.11
C PRO A 67 -17.37 7.59 16.62
N TYR A 68 -17.40 8.62 17.47
CA TYR A 68 -16.17 9.11 18.11
C TYR A 68 -15.36 7.97 18.76
N HIS A 69 -14.04 7.96 18.53
CA HIS A 69 -13.11 6.90 18.94
C HIS A 69 -13.33 5.50 18.33
N ASN A 70 -14.23 5.33 17.37
CA ASN A 70 -14.28 4.11 16.57
C ASN A 70 -13.35 4.18 15.35
N SER A 71 -13.11 3.01 14.76
CA SER A 71 -12.19 2.86 13.64
C SER A 71 -12.77 1.99 12.52
N PHE A 72 -12.40 2.31 11.28
CA PHE A 72 -12.58 1.45 10.12
C PHE A 72 -11.22 1.01 9.60
N GLN A 73 -11.08 -0.28 9.27
CA GLN A 73 -9.87 -0.81 8.68
C GLN A 73 -10.17 -1.68 7.47
N PHE A 74 -9.23 -1.68 6.52
CA PHE A 74 -9.25 -2.56 5.37
C PHE A 74 -7.82 -2.98 5.02
N SER A 75 -7.69 -4.10 4.32
CA SER A 75 -6.39 -4.66 3.96
C SER A 75 -6.35 -5.10 2.50
N PHE A 76 -5.26 -4.77 1.82
CA PHE A 76 -5.07 -5.07 0.40
C PHE A 76 -3.60 -5.43 0.13
N ARG A 77 -3.31 -5.92 -1.07
CA ARG A 77 -1.94 -6.04 -1.57
C ARG A 77 -1.72 -4.96 -2.63
N PRO A 78 -0.70 -4.09 -2.49
CA PRO A 78 -0.37 -3.12 -3.53
C PRO A 78 -0.11 -3.83 -4.85
N ASN A 79 -0.44 -3.15 -5.95
CA ASN A 79 -0.11 -3.66 -7.27
C ASN A 79 1.41 -3.72 -7.44
N PHE A 80 1.87 -4.65 -8.28
CA PHE A 80 3.30 -4.87 -8.52
C PHE A 80 4.01 -3.62 -9.06
N TRP A 81 3.27 -2.71 -9.69
CA TRP A 81 3.79 -1.52 -10.35
C TRP A 81 3.97 -0.35 -9.36
N GLY A 82 3.59 -0.52 -8.09
CA GLY A 82 3.77 0.48 -7.04
C GLY A 82 2.86 1.71 -7.19
N ARG A 83 1.70 1.57 -7.85
CA ARG A 83 0.77 2.67 -8.16
C ARG A 83 -0.57 2.56 -7.43
N THR A 84 -0.66 1.77 -6.36
CA THR A 84 -1.92 1.65 -5.62
C THR A 84 -2.16 2.92 -4.82
N VAL A 85 -3.36 3.48 -5.02
CA VAL A 85 -3.90 4.63 -4.28
C VAL A 85 -5.30 4.25 -3.79
N PHE A 86 -5.58 4.56 -2.52
CA PHE A 86 -6.93 4.63 -1.98
C PHE A 86 -7.20 6.07 -1.57
N PHE A 87 -8.32 6.60 -2.04
CA PHE A 87 -8.79 7.94 -1.72
C PHE A 87 -10.14 7.85 -1.04
N CYS A 88 -10.36 8.74 -0.08
CA CYS A 88 -11.57 8.75 0.71
C CYS A 88 -12.20 10.14 0.72
N SER A 89 -13.53 10.18 0.61
CA SER A 89 -14.32 11.32 1.05
C SER A 89 -14.68 11.14 2.52
N MET A 90 -14.68 12.24 3.24
CA MET A 90 -14.99 12.30 4.66
C MET A 90 -15.89 13.50 4.92
N HIS A 91 -16.89 13.34 5.76
CA HIS A 91 -17.70 14.46 6.22
C HIS A 91 -18.21 14.19 7.64
N TRP A 92 -18.52 15.27 8.35
CA TRP A 92 -19.07 15.25 9.69
C TRP A 92 -19.93 16.51 9.94
N PRO A 93 -20.83 16.50 10.93
CA PRO A 93 -21.58 17.69 11.33
C PRO A 93 -20.67 18.77 11.93
N PRO A 94 -21.03 20.06 11.85
CA PRO A 94 -22.30 20.60 11.40
C PRO A 94 -22.33 20.97 9.91
N GLU A 95 -21.18 21.33 9.31
CA GLU A 95 -21.15 21.93 7.97
C GLU A 95 -21.38 20.92 6.83
N HIS A 96 -21.25 19.61 7.07
CA HIS A 96 -21.37 18.55 6.05
C HIS A 96 -20.47 18.78 4.81
N GLU A 97 -19.43 19.61 4.93
CA GLU A 97 -18.41 19.78 3.91
C GLU A 97 -17.69 18.44 3.66
N ILE A 98 -17.37 18.18 2.39
CA ILE A 98 -16.68 16.94 1.99
C ILE A 98 -15.19 17.21 1.93
N TYR A 99 -14.45 16.56 2.81
CA TYR A 99 -13.00 16.56 2.84
C TYR A 99 -12.45 15.35 2.09
N TRP A 100 -11.52 15.59 1.17
CA TRP A 100 -10.87 14.54 0.39
C TRP A 100 -9.46 14.26 0.87
N PHE A 101 -9.09 12.99 0.93
CA PHE A 101 -7.74 12.57 1.25
C PHE A 101 -7.35 11.25 0.61
N ASP A 102 -6.14 11.19 0.05
CA ASP A 102 -5.53 9.93 -0.35
C ASP A 102 -5.05 9.19 0.90
N ILE A 103 -5.93 8.37 1.50
CA ILE A 103 -5.65 7.63 2.75
C ILE A 103 -4.49 6.63 2.60
N TYR A 104 -4.22 6.19 1.37
CA TYR A 104 -3.02 5.43 1.07
C TYR A 104 -2.47 5.77 -0.31
N VAL A 105 -1.17 6.09 -0.38
CA VAL A 105 -0.41 6.25 -1.61
C VAL A 105 0.85 5.42 -1.51
N THR A 106 1.04 4.45 -2.40
CA THR A 106 2.17 3.50 -2.32
C THR A 106 3.55 4.19 -2.25
N THR A 107 3.74 5.27 -3.00
CA THR A 107 5.01 6.01 -3.04
C THR A 107 5.28 6.81 -1.76
N ARG A 108 4.22 7.30 -1.10
CA ARG A 108 4.28 8.05 0.17
C ARG A 108 4.43 7.09 1.36
N ASP A 109 3.54 6.11 1.47
CA ASP A 109 3.27 5.43 2.73
C ASP A 109 4.07 4.16 2.98
N ARG A 110 4.51 3.49 1.91
CA ARG A 110 5.24 2.21 2.01
C ARG A 110 6.46 2.30 2.93
N ARG A 111 7.12 3.46 2.99
CA ARG A 111 8.28 3.71 3.86
C ARG A 111 7.90 4.29 5.21
N LEU A 112 6.75 4.96 5.33
CA LEU A 112 6.31 5.62 6.56
C LEU A 112 5.70 4.63 7.56
N CYS A 113 4.78 3.77 7.10
CA CYS A 113 4.01 2.88 7.97
C CYS A 113 4.28 1.38 7.74
N LYS A 114 5.13 1.05 6.75
CA LYS A 114 5.46 -0.32 6.31
C LYS A 114 4.24 -1.14 5.89
N GLN A 115 3.59 -1.82 6.82
CA GLN A 115 2.44 -2.71 6.60
C GLN A 115 1.16 -2.23 7.30
N ARG A 116 1.26 -1.29 8.24
CA ARG A 116 0.14 -0.84 9.06
C ARG A 116 0.10 0.68 9.11
N CYS A 117 -0.72 1.27 8.26
CA CYS A 117 -0.95 2.72 8.18
C CYS A 117 -2.14 3.08 9.06
N SER A 118 -1.88 3.67 10.22
CA SER A 118 -2.93 4.13 11.14
C SER A 118 -3.04 5.65 11.05
N TRP A 119 -4.20 6.15 10.63
CA TRP A 119 -4.49 7.57 10.51
C TRP A 119 -5.51 8.00 11.56
N ASN A 120 -5.20 9.06 12.30
CA ASN A 120 -6.19 9.79 13.11
C ASN A 120 -6.76 10.92 12.27
N ILE A 121 -8.08 10.91 12.09
CA ILE A 121 -8.79 11.96 11.38
C ILE A 121 -9.09 13.10 12.34
N LYS A 122 -8.63 14.31 11.99
CA LYS A 122 -8.79 15.55 12.75
C LYS A 122 -9.30 16.67 11.84
N PRO A 123 -9.90 17.74 12.39
CA PRO A 123 -10.44 18.83 11.57
C PRO A 123 -9.43 19.46 10.60
N ARG A 124 -8.17 19.62 11.02
CA ARG A 124 -7.11 20.24 10.19
C ARG A 124 -6.48 19.30 9.16
N GLY A 125 -6.77 18.01 9.23
CA GLY A 125 -6.17 17.01 8.35
C GLY A 125 -5.87 15.69 9.07
N PRO A 126 -5.68 14.59 8.31
CA PRO A 126 -5.27 13.31 8.87
C PRO A 126 -3.83 13.33 9.39
N CYS A 127 -3.59 12.67 10.53
CA CYS A 127 -2.25 12.45 11.08
C CYS A 127 -1.93 10.96 11.11
N LEU A 128 -0.79 10.56 10.55
CA LEU A 128 -0.31 9.17 10.53
C LEU A 128 0.47 8.83 11.81
N PHE A 129 0.25 7.62 12.32
CA PHE A 129 1.03 7.07 13.43
C PHE A 129 2.48 6.85 13.02
N ASN A 130 3.39 7.39 13.82
CA ASN A 130 4.81 7.33 13.62
C ASN A 130 5.45 6.37 14.63
N ASP A 131 5.87 5.20 14.15
CA ASP A 131 6.51 4.16 14.98
C ASP A 131 7.79 4.64 15.69
N LYS A 132 8.41 5.74 15.24
CA LYS A 132 9.64 6.27 15.87
C LYS A 132 9.34 7.13 17.10
N THR A 133 8.27 7.92 17.05
CA THR A 133 7.89 8.86 18.12
C THR A 133 6.75 8.35 18.97
N MET A 134 6.10 7.25 18.56
CA MET A 134 4.91 6.67 19.18
C MET A 134 3.73 7.63 19.23
N LYS A 135 3.59 8.51 18.23
CA LYS A 135 2.57 9.57 18.15
C LYS A 135 1.97 9.68 16.76
N PHE A 136 0.78 10.25 16.66
CA PHE A 136 0.18 10.68 15.39
C PHE A 136 0.68 12.08 15.02
N ASP A 137 1.94 12.18 14.60
CA ASP A 137 2.64 13.46 14.38
C ASP A 137 3.07 13.73 12.93
N ILE A 138 2.78 12.81 12.00
CA ILE A 138 2.97 13.02 10.57
C ILE A 138 1.61 13.45 9.99
N CYS A 139 1.31 14.73 10.07
CA CYS A 139 0.03 15.30 9.62
C CYS A 139 0.12 15.84 8.19
N LEU A 140 -0.90 15.57 7.39
CA LEU A 140 -1.01 16.05 6.02
C LEU A 140 -2.29 16.87 5.86
N PRO A 141 -2.27 17.92 5.01
CA PRO A 141 -3.46 18.69 4.73
C PRO A 141 -4.48 17.85 3.95
N TRP A 142 -5.74 18.27 4.03
CA TRP A 142 -6.77 17.83 3.10
C TRP A 142 -6.39 18.18 1.65
N LEU A 143 -6.89 17.43 0.68
CA LEU A 143 -6.71 17.77 -0.72
C LEU A 143 -7.56 19.00 -1.05
N GLU A 144 -6.93 20.03 -1.60
CA GLU A 144 -7.65 21.18 -2.15
C GLU A 144 -8.39 20.77 -3.42
N GLY A 145 -9.65 21.18 -3.53
CA GLY A 145 -10.51 20.95 -4.70
C GLY A 145 -10.35 22.02 -5.76
#